data_AF-A0A934ZTR6-F1
#
_entry.id   AF-A0A934ZTR6-F1
#
_cell.length_a   1.000
_cell.length_b   1.000
_cell.length_c   1.000
_cell.angle_alpha   90.00
_cell.angle_beta   90.00
_cell.angle_gamma   90.00
#
_symmetry.space_group_name_H-M   'P 1'
#
loop_
_entity.id
_entity.type
_entity.pdbx_description
1 polymer ?
#
loop_
_entity_poly.entity_id
_entity_poly.type
_entity_poly.pdbx_seq_one_letter_code
_entity_poly.pdbx_strand_id
1 'polypeptide(L)'
;MKLAQFAFRREEAAPTQAEDGRVVELFRSRSELRKQHDDLQSDLNRQRDRLKQQEAATQRVRDMLDVLEGRLGSADTGYPALAFYHLRTLWGDGRELIQAFVTDLANKQAEREREVHDLGGNKRQFEQRKVVEARLHAAQIALVDARLAIQGIESQLQPLTRWWQKKRRAEIAKLLPAAQESSLQAEQALDQAHADISALDARKDSYFPGLAIGSRRAINLAAIAYAEVLCLRLIRTPLLQMARAAVARREVIDEYGSPAECQALMADVEHARKVLGVRTGLAKQVAPRVERLKKTAKYRSSVEVVPVAESVTIAEGDALELKAVGANATRLPNVVAEDIWDLFGVLLK
;
A
#
# COMPACT_ATOMS: atom_id res chain seq x y z
N MET A 1 -81.65 59.94 4.02
CA MET A 1 -81.45 59.93 2.55
C MET A 1 -80.22 59.09 2.25
N LYS A 2 -80.28 58.31 1.16
CA LYS A 2 -79.53 57.09 0.81
C LYS A 2 -78.05 57.30 0.38
N LEU A 3 -77.29 56.18 0.43
CA LEU A 3 -76.09 55.77 -0.36
C LEU A 3 -74.73 56.36 0.07
N ALA A 4 -73.59 55.66 0.06
CA ALA A 4 -73.23 54.37 -0.55
C ALA A 4 -72.13 53.65 0.25
N GLN A 5 -72.16 52.32 0.17
CA GLN A 5 -71.06 51.41 0.51
C GLN A 5 -69.85 51.70 -0.39
N PHE A 6 -68.67 51.90 0.21
CA PHE A 6 -67.40 51.58 -0.44
C PHE A 6 -66.67 50.58 0.44
N ALA A 7 -66.82 49.32 0.06
CA ALA A 7 -65.99 48.24 0.54
C ALA A 7 -64.55 48.54 0.13
N PHE A 8 -63.72 48.94 1.10
CA PHE A 8 -62.28 48.90 0.95
C PHE A 8 -61.88 47.42 0.98
N ARG A 9 -62.01 46.78 -0.19
CA ARG A 9 -61.48 45.45 -0.46
C ARG A 9 -59.97 45.59 -0.31
N ARG A 10 -59.47 45.21 0.86
CA ARG A 10 -58.05 44.98 1.12
C ARG A 10 -57.67 43.83 0.17
N GLU A 11 -57.16 44.18 -1.01
CA GLU A 11 -56.33 43.26 -1.78
C GLU A 11 -55.11 43.00 -0.90
N GLU A 12 -55.21 41.97 -0.05
CA GLU A 12 -54.06 41.23 0.41
C GLU A 12 -53.43 40.62 -0.85
N ALA A 13 -52.61 41.41 -1.52
CA ALA A 13 -51.55 40.87 -2.34
C ALA A 13 -50.67 40.07 -1.39
N ALA A 14 -50.81 38.75 -1.43
CA ALA A 14 -49.85 37.83 -0.86
C ALA A 14 -48.76 37.58 -1.90
N PRO A 15 -47.55 38.17 -1.74
CA PRO A 15 -46.36 37.60 -2.34
C PRO A 15 -45.33 37.16 -1.28
N THR A 16 -45.69 36.94 -0.02
CA THR A 16 -44.67 36.71 1.01
C THR A 16 -43.98 35.34 0.93
N GLN A 17 -44.69 34.25 0.61
CA GLN A 17 -44.05 32.92 0.60
C GLN A 17 -43.12 32.67 -0.60
N ALA A 18 -43.43 33.24 -1.76
CA ALA A 18 -42.61 33.11 -2.97
C ALA A 18 -41.38 34.04 -2.93
N GLU A 19 -41.52 35.24 -2.38
CA GLU A 19 -40.41 36.17 -2.16
C GLU A 19 -39.48 35.67 -1.06
N ASP A 20 -40.01 35.14 0.05
CA ASP A 20 -39.20 34.54 1.13
C ASP A 20 -38.39 33.33 0.64
N GLY A 21 -38.97 32.46 -0.20
CA GLY A 21 -38.26 31.34 -0.82
C GLY A 21 -37.10 31.80 -1.72
N ARG A 22 -37.31 32.85 -2.51
CA ARG A 22 -36.30 33.43 -3.41
C ARG A 22 -35.16 34.11 -2.65
N VAL A 23 -35.47 34.74 -1.52
CA VAL A 23 -34.47 35.33 -0.62
C VAL A 23 -33.61 34.23 0.02
N VAL A 24 -34.21 33.12 0.47
CA VAL A 24 -33.46 31.96 1.00
C VAL A 24 -32.55 31.34 -0.06
N GLU A 25 -33.01 31.21 -1.31
CA GLU A 25 -32.18 30.73 -2.43
C GLU A 25 -31.02 31.69 -2.77
N LEU A 26 -31.23 33.00 -2.70
CA LEU A 26 -30.18 34.00 -2.86
C LEU A 26 -29.14 33.94 -1.73
N PHE A 27 -29.57 33.71 -0.48
CA PHE A 27 -28.64 33.52 0.64
C PHE A 27 -27.85 32.21 0.52
N ARG A 28 -28.49 31.12 0.08
CA ARG A 28 -27.82 29.84 -0.20
C ARG A 28 -26.80 30.00 -1.32
N SER A 29 -27.19 30.57 -2.46
CA SER A 29 -26.28 30.80 -3.58
C SER A 29 -25.13 31.75 -3.21
N ARG A 30 -25.38 32.80 -2.42
CA ARG A 30 -24.32 33.67 -1.89
C ARG A 30 -23.38 32.92 -0.93
N SER A 31 -23.92 32.05 -0.08
CA SER A 31 -23.09 31.26 0.85
C SER A 31 -22.23 30.23 0.12
N GLU A 32 -22.77 29.60 -0.92
CA GLU A 32 -22.04 28.68 -1.79
C GLU A 32 -20.97 29.39 -2.60
N LEU A 33 -21.28 30.56 -3.17
CA LEU A 33 -20.30 31.41 -3.88
C LEU A 33 -19.18 31.88 -2.95
N ARG A 34 -19.51 32.27 -1.71
CA ARG A 34 -18.49 32.65 -0.72
C ARG A 34 -17.60 31.46 -0.37
N LYS A 35 -18.18 30.28 -0.17
CA LYS A 35 -17.41 29.06 0.08
C LYS A 35 -16.48 28.74 -1.09
N GLN A 36 -16.99 28.77 -2.32
CA GLN A 36 -16.18 28.56 -3.53
C GLN A 36 -15.07 29.61 -3.66
N HIS A 37 -15.35 30.87 -3.34
CA HIS A 37 -14.35 31.93 -3.34
C HIS A 37 -13.25 31.67 -2.30
N ASP A 38 -13.63 31.30 -1.07
CA ASP A 38 -12.69 31.01 0.01
C ASP A 38 -11.85 29.75 -0.32
N ASP A 39 -12.47 28.72 -0.89
CA ASP A 39 -11.80 27.50 -1.38
C ASP A 39 -10.79 27.84 -2.50
N LEU A 40 -11.20 28.63 -3.49
CA LEU A 40 -10.33 29.09 -4.58
C LEU A 40 -9.19 29.98 -4.07
N GLN A 41 -9.44 30.85 -3.09
CA GLN A 41 -8.41 31.70 -2.50
C GLN A 41 -7.39 30.87 -1.70
N SER A 42 -7.85 29.84 -0.99
CA SER A 42 -6.98 28.86 -0.34
C SER A 42 -6.11 28.11 -1.35
N ASP A 43 -6.71 27.62 -2.44
CA ASP A 43 -5.99 26.93 -3.51
C ASP A 43 -4.98 27.85 -4.22
N LEU A 44 -5.34 29.11 -4.48
CA LEU A 44 -4.45 30.11 -5.04
C LEU A 44 -3.24 30.34 -4.14
N ASN A 45 -3.45 30.51 -2.83
CA ASN A 45 -2.36 30.66 -1.87
C ASN A 45 -1.44 29.43 -1.85
N ARG A 46 -2.02 28.23 -1.84
CA ARG A 46 -1.28 26.96 -1.91
C ARG A 46 -0.44 26.84 -3.19
N GLN A 47 -1.01 27.20 -4.33
CA GLN A 47 -0.29 27.21 -5.60
C GLN A 47 0.83 28.25 -5.61
N ARG A 48 0.59 29.44 -5.07
CA ARG A 48 1.61 30.49 -4.93
C ARG A 48 2.78 30.04 -4.06
N ASP A 49 2.51 29.34 -2.95
CA ASP A 49 3.55 28.80 -2.09
C ASP A 49 4.35 27.69 -2.78
N ARG A 50 3.69 26.82 -3.53
CA ARG A 50 4.37 25.81 -4.38
C ARG A 50 5.24 26.47 -5.44
N LEU A 51 4.75 27.53 -6.08
CA LEU A 51 5.51 28.27 -7.10
C LEU A 51 6.76 28.89 -6.48
N LYS A 52 6.64 29.57 -5.32
CA LYS A 52 7.79 30.11 -4.59
C LYS A 52 8.81 29.03 -4.21
N GLN A 53 8.35 27.86 -3.79
CA GLN A 53 9.23 26.73 -3.49
C GLN A 53 9.96 26.22 -4.74
N GLN A 54 9.28 26.16 -5.88
CA GLN A 54 9.87 25.80 -7.16
C GLN A 54 10.88 26.85 -7.62
N GLU A 55 10.54 28.13 -7.59
CA GLU A 55 11.45 29.24 -7.92
C GLU A 55 12.71 29.21 -7.06
N ALA A 56 12.56 29.04 -5.74
CA ALA A 56 13.69 28.91 -4.82
C ALA A 56 14.53 27.63 -5.06
N ALA A 57 13.91 26.53 -5.53
CA ALA A 57 14.64 25.34 -5.94
C ALA A 57 15.41 25.57 -7.25
N THR A 58 14.77 26.21 -8.24
CA THR A 58 15.39 26.57 -9.51
C THR A 58 16.56 27.52 -9.32
N GLN A 59 16.43 28.53 -8.45
CA GLN A 59 17.53 29.46 -8.18
C GLN A 59 18.73 28.72 -7.57
N ARG A 60 18.51 27.85 -6.58
CA ARG A 60 19.59 27.04 -5.99
C ARG A 60 20.30 26.15 -7.02
N VAL A 61 19.56 25.60 -7.99
CA VAL A 61 20.15 24.80 -9.07
C VAL A 61 20.98 25.68 -10.01
N ARG A 62 20.50 26.88 -10.36
CA ARG A 62 21.27 27.85 -11.15
C ARG A 62 22.56 28.23 -10.44
N ASP A 63 22.48 28.61 -9.16
CA ASP A 63 23.66 28.97 -8.36
C ASP A 63 24.69 27.81 -8.32
N MET A 64 24.21 26.56 -8.22
CA MET A 64 25.08 25.38 -8.25
C MET A 64 25.72 25.16 -9.63
N LEU A 65 24.98 25.39 -10.73
CA LEU A 65 25.50 25.29 -12.09
C LEU A 65 26.55 26.36 -12.37
N ASP A 66 26.33 27.60 -11.91
CA ASP A 66 27.29 28.70 -12.07
C ASP A 66 28.61 28.39 -11.35
N VAL A 67 28.54 27.79 -10.15
CA VAL A 67 29.73 27.32 -9.42
C VAL A 67 30.46 26.20 -10.18
N LEU A 68 29.71 25.28 -10.78
CA LEU A 68 30.30 24.19 -11.57
C LEU A 68 30.93 24.69 -12.86
N GLU A 69 30.29 25.62 -13.56
CA GLU A 69 30.84 26.28 -14.74
C GLU A 69 32.16 26.96 -14.40
N GLY A 70 32.20 27.73 -13.30
CA GLY A 70 33.42 28.35 -12.79
C GLY A 70 34.55 27.33 -12.53
N ARG A 71 34.22 26.17 -11.96
CA ARG A 71 35.20 25.08 -11.72
C ARG A 71 35.67 24.42 -13.01
N LEU A 72 34.80 24.22 -13.99
CA LEU A 72 35.13 23.59 -15.26
C LEU A 72 35.93 24.53 -16.19
N GLY A 73 35.97 25.83 -15.88
CA GLY A 73 36.77 26.82 -16.60
C GLY A 73 38.29 26.66 -16.47
N SER A 74 38.78 25.86 -15.51
CA SER A 74 40.21 25.55 -15.34
C SER A 74 40.45 24.05 -15.23
N ALA A 75 41.56 23.56 -15.78
CA ALA A 75 41.95 22.16 -15.66
C ALA A 75 42.23 21.77 -14.19
N ASP A 76 42.79 22.68 -13.39
CA ASP A 76 43.17 22.41 -12.01
C ASP A 76 41.95 22.11 -11.11
N THR A 77 40.79 22.70 -11.42
CA THR A 77 39.54 22.52 -10.67
C THR A 77 38.52 21.65 -11.39
N GLY A 78 38.61 21.54 -12.72
CA GLY A 78 37.67 20.80 -13.55
C GLY A 78 37.86 19.29 -13.46
N TYR A 79 39.11 18.80 -13.50
CA TYR A 79 39.39 17.37 -13.39
C TYR A 79 38.99 16.77 -12.04
N PRO A 80 39.34 17.39 -10.89
CA PRO A 80 38.84 16.94 -9.59
C PRO A 80 37.31 16.98 -9.50
N ALA A 81 36.65 17.97 -10.12
CA ALA A 81 35.20 18.03 -10.15
C ALA A 81 34.58 16.86 -10.92
N LEU A 82 35.13 16.49 -12.07
CA LEU A 82 34.67 15.32 -12.81
C LEU A 82 34.87 14.04 -11.98
N ALA A 83 36.07 13.84 -11.41
CA ALA A 83 36.36 12.69 -10.56
C ALA A 83 35.38 12.57 -9.38
N PHE A 84 35.07 13.68 -8.71
CA PHE A 84 34.08 13.77 -7.63
C PHE A 84 32.70 13.23 -8.08
N TYR A 85 32.18 13.71 -9.22
CA TYR A 85 30.87 13.29 -9.70
C TYR A 85 30.86 11.86 -10.23
N HIS A 86 31.95 11.38 -10.83
CA HIS A 86 32.11 9.97 -11.19
C HIS A 86 32.01 9.06 -9.96
N LEU A 87 32.70 9.40 -8.86
CA LEU A 87 32.61 8.67 -7.59
C LEU A 87 31.21 8.68 -6.99
N ARG A 88 30.50 9.82 -7.03
CA ARG A 88 29.10 9.92 -6.59
C ARG A 88 28.17 9.09 -7.46
N THR A 89 28.44 9.03 -8.75
CA THR A 89 27.67 8.20 -9.70
C THR A 89 27.87 6.72 -9.41
N LEU A 90 29.10 6.29 -9.12
CA LEU A 90 29.37 4.92 -8.67
C LEU A 90 28.56 4.54 -7.42
N TRP A 91 28.45 5.44 -6.45
CA TRP A 91 27.58 5.25 -5.28
C TRP A 91 26.10 5.13 -5.67
N GLY A 92 25.63 6.04 -6.52
CA GLY A 92 24.28 6.04 -7.05
C GLY A 92 23.91 4.74 -7.76
N ASP A 93 24.81 4.23 -8.61
CA ASP A 93 24.61 2.98 -9.34
C ASP A 93 24.48 1.78 -8.39
N GLY A 94 25.34 1.72 -7.35
CA GLY A 94 25.25 0.67 -6.33
C GLY A 94 23.91 0.70 -5.60
N ARG A 95 23.46 1.90 -5.20
CA ARG A 95 22.13 2.12 -4.59
C ARG A 95 21.00 1.71 -5.54
N GLU A 96 21.05 2.13 -6.79
CA GLU A 96 20.03 1.84 -7.80
C GLU A 96 19.90 0.33 -8.07
N LEU A 97 21.03 -0.37 -8.15
CA LEU A 97 21.05 -1.83 -8.30
C LEU A 97 20.33 -2.53 -7.15
N ILE A 98 20.60 -2.13 -5.90
CA ILE A 98 19.93 -2.71 -4.72
C ILE A 98 18.44 -2.33 -4.72
N GLN A 99 18.10 -1.07 -5.03
CA GLN A 99 16.72 -0.60 -5.11
C GLN A 99 15.90 -1.38 -6.13
N ALA A 100 16.45 -1.60 -7.33
CA ALA A 100 15.80 -2.36 -8.38
C ALA A 100 15.59 -3.82 -7.96
N PHE A 101 16.59 -4.42 -7.31
CA PHE A 101 16.50 -5.78 -6.77
C PHE A 101 15.43 -5.92 -5.67
N VAL A 102 15.39 -4.99 -4.72
CA VAL A 102 14.37 -4.96 -3.66
C VAL A 102 12.97 -4.79 -4.24
N THR A 103 12.82 -3.89 -5.21
CA THR A 103 11.52 -3.63 -5.86
C THR A 103 11.03 -4.86 -6.59
N ASP A 104 11.89 -5.56 -7.33
CA ASP A 104 11.54 -6.82 -8.02
C ASP A 104 11.13 -7.92 -7.04
N LEU A 105 11.89 -8.10 -5.95
CA LEU A 105 11.54 -9.08 -4.91
C LEU A 105 10.22 -8.74 -4.19
N ALA A 106 10.00 -7.46 -3.87
CA ALA A 106 8.79 -6.99 -3.21
C ALA A 106 7.56 -7.20 -4.08
N ASN A 107 7.65 -6.91 -5.39
CA ASN A 107 6.56 -7.13 -6.33
C ASN A 107 6.22 -8.62 -6.45
N LYS A 108 7.23 -9.48 -6.69
CA LYS A 108 7.04 -10.93 -6.78
C LYS A 108 6.44 -11.53 -5.51
N GLN A 109 6.85 -11.05 -4.35
CA GLN A 109 6.35 -11.55 -3.09
C GLN A 109 4.93 -11.02 -2.79
N ALA A 110 4.63 -9.78 -3.16
CA ALA A 110 3.31 -9.21 -3.01
C ALA A 110 2.28 -9.91 -3.90
N GLU A 111 2.65 -10.26 -5.13
CA GLU A 111 1.81 -11.06 -6.03
C GLU A 111 1.48 -12.43 -5.40
N ARG A 112 2.49 -13.15 -4.90
CA ARG A 112 2.29 -14.45 -4.24
C ARG A 112 1.41 -14.34 -2.99
N GLU A 113 1.62 -13.33 -2.16
CA GLU A 113 0.82 -13.14 -0.95
C GLU A 113 -0.61 -12.71 -1.27
N ARG A 114 -0.82 -11.93 -2.33
CA ARG A 114 -2.17 -11.61 -2.83
C ARG A 114 -2.89 -12.86 -3.31
N GLU A 115 -2.24 -13.68 -4.14
CA GLU A 115 -2.84 -14.93 -4.61
C GLU A 115 -3.25 -15.85 -3.44
N VAL A 116 -2.37 -16.01 -2.45
CA VAL A 116 -2.69 -16.81 -1.25
C VAL A 116 -3.82 -16.19 -0.43
N HIS A 117 -3.82 -14.86 -0.28
CA HIS A 117 -4.87 -14.13 0.42
C HIS A 117 -6.23 -14.30 -0.27
N ASP A 118 -6.27 -14.16 -1.59
CA ASP A 118 -7.49 -14.24 -2.40
C ASP A 118 -8.03 -15.67 -2.43
N LEU A 119 -7.16 -16.68 -2.56
CA LEU A 119 -7.56 -18.09 -2.42
C LEU A 119 -8.13 -18.40 -1.03
N GLY A 120 -7.52 -17.85 0.02
CA GLY A 120 -8.01 -17.98 1.39
C GLY A 120 -9.37 -17.29 1.59
N GLY A 121 -9.55 -16.11 1.00
CA GLY A 121 -10.81 -15.38 0.96
C GLY A 121 -11.91 -16.18 0.27
N ASN A 122 -11.65 -16.62 -0.97
CA ASN A 122 -12.56 -17.43 -1.77
C ASN A 122 -12.98 -18.70 -1.06
N LYS A 123 -12.05 -19.41 -0.40
CA LYS A 123 -12.39 -20.62 0.36
C LYS A 123 -13.31 -20.32 1.54
N ARG A 124 -13.05 -19.26 2.31
CA ARG A 124 -13.92 -18.86 3.43
C ARG A 124 -15.31 -18.45 2.94
N GLN A 125 -15.38 -17.67 1.86
CA GLN A 125 -16.64 -17.30 1.23
C GLN A 125 -17.41 -18.53 0.77
N PHE A 126 -16.75 -19.48 0.10
CA PHE A 126 -17.37 -20.72 -0.37
C PHE A 126 -17.97 -21.54 0.78
N GLU A 127 -17.22 -21.73 1.88
CA GLU A 127 -17.72 -22.45 3.05
C GLU A 127 -18.90 -21.72 3.73
N GLN A 128 -18.83 -20.38 3.83
CA GLN A 128 -19.94 -19.58 4.36
C GLN A 128 -21.18 -19.67 3.47
N ARG A 129 -21.01 -19.58 2.15
CA ARG A 129 -22.10 -19.69 1.17
C ARG A 129 -22.76 -21.06 1.25
N LYS A 130 -21.98 -22.14 1.35
CA LYS A 130 -22.49 -23.50 1.53
C LYS A 130 -23.36 -23.63 2.80
N VAL A 131 -22.94 -23.03 3.92
CA VAL A 131 -23.74 -23.04 5.17
C VAL A 131 -25.06 -22.31 5.00
N VAL A 132 -25.05 -21.14 4.35
CA VAL A 132 -26.26 -20.33 4.13
C VAL A 132 -27.19 -20.97 3.09
N GLU A 133 -26.65 -21.52 2.00
CA GLU A 133 -27.42 -22.28 0.99
C GLU A 133 -28.08 -23.52 1.61
N ALA A 134 -27.38 -24.24 2.50
CA ALA A 134 -27.97 -25.37 3.24
C ALA A 134 -29.13 -24.94 4.14
N ARG A 135 -29.01 -23.78 4.81
CA ARG A 135 -30.11 -23.20 5.61
C ARG A 135 -31.29 -22.78 4.75
N LEU A 136 -31.04 -22.16 3.61
CA LEU A 136 -32.09 -21.79 2.65
C LEU A 136 -32.85 -23.03 2.20
N HIS A 137 -32.13 -24.08 1.79
CA HIS A 137 -32.75 -25.30 1.33
C HIS A 137 -33.58 -25.98 2.43
N ALA A 138 -33.05 -26.03 3.66
CA ALA A 138 -33.80 -26.55 4.81
C ALA A 138 -35.07 -25.75 5.12
N ALA A 139 -35.01 -24.41 5.04
CA ALA A 139 -36.17 -23.55 5.25
C ALA A 139 -37.23 -23.72 4.14
N GLN A 140 -36.81 -23.91 2.89
CA GLN A 140 -37.71 -24.22 1.77
C GLN A 140 -38.47 -25.54 2.00
N ILE A 141 -37.75 -26.59 2.39
CA ILE A 141 -38.37 -27.89 2.70
C ILE A 141 -39.37 -27.74 3.86
N ALA A 142 -38.95 -27.10 4.96
CA ALA A 142 -39.80 -26.91 6.13
C ALA A 142 -41.10 -26.14 5.80
N LEU A 143 -41.02 -25.14 4.91
CA LEU A 143 -42.21 -24.40 4.46
C LEU A 143 -43.16 -25.27 3.64
N VAL A 144 -42.63 -26.10 2.74
CA VAL A 144 -43.44 -27.05 1.96
C VAL A 144 -44.13 -28.04 2.89
N ASP A 145 -43.40 -28.63 3.83
CA ASP A 145 -43.94 -29.61 4.78
C ASP A 145 -45.02 -28.99 5.68
N ALA A 146 -44.81 -27.77 6.17
CA ALA A 146 -45.79 -27.06 6.97
C ALA A 146 -47.08 -26.76 6.19
N ARG A 147 -46.96 -26.36 4.92
CA ARG A 147 -48.12 -26.13 4.03
C ARG A 147 -48.88 -27.42 3.72
N LEU A 148 -48.17 -28.51 3.48
CA LEU A 148 -48.78 -29.84 3.29
C LEU A 148 -49.51 -30.30 4.56
N ALA A 149 -48.97 -30.02 5.75
CA ALA A 149 -49.63 -30.34 7.01
C ALA A 149 -50.95 -29.58 7.18
N ILE A 150 -50.97 -28.28 6.85
CA ILE A 150 -52.20 -27.47 6.84
C ILE A 150 -53.23 -28.04 5.87
N GLN A 151 -52.83 -28.31 4.62
CA GLN A 151 -53.72 -28.91 3.61
C GLN A 151 -54.26 -30.28 4.05
N GLY A 152 -53.42 -31.10 4.69
CA GLY A 152 -53.81 -32.38 5.27
C GLY A 152 -54.91 -32.22 6.31
N ILE A 153 -54.77 -31.28 7.24
CA ILE A 153 -55.80 -31.00 8.26
C ILE A 153 -57.09 -30.46 7.61
N GLU A 154 -56.98 -29.53 6.65
CA GLU A 154 -58.14 -28.98 5.95
C GLU A 154 -58.92 -30.04 5.17
N SER A 155 -58.22 -30.93 4.46
CA SER A 155 -58.85 -32.03 3.72
C SER A 155 -59.61 -33.01 4.62
N GLN A 156 -59.16 -33.21 5.87
CA GLN A 156 -59.88 -34.01 6.87
C GLN A 156 -61.12 -33.30 7.41
N LEU A 157 -61.10 -31.96 7.47
CA LEU A 157 -62.21 -31.14 7.94
C LEU A 157 -63.32 -31.00 6.89
N GLN A 158 -62.97 -30.93 5.59
CA GLN A 158 -63.94 -30.74 4.49
C GLN A 158 -65.12 -31.74 4.47
N PRO A 159 -64.93 -33.07 4.62
CA PRO A 159 -66.04 -34.02 4.59
C PRO A 159 -66.88 -34.03 5.88
N LEU A 160 -66.45 -33.36 6.95
CA LEU A 160 -67.12 -33.37 8.26
C LEU A 160 -68.23 -32.30 8.35
N THR A 161 -69.29 -32.48 7.57
CA THR A 161 -70.40 -31.51 7.44
C THR A 161 -71.62 -31.82 8.30
N ARG A 162 -71.72 -33.03 8.88
CA ARG A 162 -72.94 -33.49 9.55
C ARG A 162 -72.98 -33.06 11.02
N TRP A 163 -74.17 -32.77 11.54
CA TRP A 163 -74.35 -32.18 12.89
C TRP A 163 -73.80 -33.05 14.03
N TRP A 164 -73.81 -34.38 13.90
CA TRP A 164 -73.25 -35.30 14.90
C TRP A 164 -71.71 -35.39 14.88
N GLN A 165 -71.05 -34.92 13.81
CA GLN A 165 -69.59 -34.90 13.69
C GLN A 165 -68.94 -33.71 14.41
N LYS A 166 -69.72 -32.88 15.11
CA LYS A 166 -69.28 -31.64 15.76
C LYS A 166 -68.10 -31.83 16.73
N LYS A 167 -68.07 -32.92 17.51
CA LYS A 167 -66.95 -33.22 18.43
C LYS A 167 -65.66 -33.54 17.68
N ARG A 168 -65.72 -34.45 16.70
CA ARG A 168 -64.56 -34.84 15.86
C ARG A 168 -64.02 -33.68 15.05
N ARG A 169 -64.91 -32.83 14.51
CA ARG A 169 -64.51 -31.59 13.82
C ARG A 169 -63.79 -30.61 14.76
N ALA A 170 -64.29 -30.45 15.99
CA ALA A 170 -63.65 -29.59 17.00
C ALA A 170 -62.29 -30.14 17.45
N GLU A 171 -62.11 -31.45 17.54
CA GLU A 171 -60.81 -32.07 17.86
C GLU A 171 -59.78 -31.86 16.76
N ILE A 172 -60.13 -32.10 15.50
CA ILE A 172 -59.21 -31.90 14.36
C ILE A 172 -58.91 -30.40 14.17
N ALA A 173 -59.91 -29.53 14.33
CA ALA A 173 -59.72 -28.08 14.19
C ALA A 173 -58.76 -27.49 15.24
N LYS A 174 -58.60 -28.13 16.41
CA LYS A 174 -57.60 -27.70 17.42
C LYS A 174 -56.15 -27.87 16.95
N LEU A 175 -55.89 -28.69 15.93
CA LEU A 175 -54.55 -28.90 15.38
C LEU A 175 -54.15 -27.80 14.38
N LEU A 176 -55.13 -27.09 13.81
CA LEU A 176 -54.90 -26.10 12.76
C LEU A 176 -54.06 -24.90 13.22
N PRO A 177 -54.27 -24.29 14.41
CA PRO A 177 -53.46 -23.17 14.87
C PRO A 177 -51.97 -23.51 15.00
N ALA A 178 -51.64 -24.69 15.51
CA ALA A 178 -50.25 -25.13 15.65
C ALA A 178 -49.58 -25.35 14.28
N ALA A 179 -50.32 -25.89 13.30
CA ALA A 179 -49.83 -26.04 11.94
C ALA A 179 -49.63 -24.68 11.23
N GLN A 180 -50.54 -23.73 11.45
CA GLN A 180 -50.42 -22.36 10.94
C GLN A 180 -49.23 -21.62 11.55
N GLU A 181 -49.01 -21.77 12.86
CA GLU A 181 -47.84 -21.21 13.54
C GLU A 181 -46.54 -21.82 12.99
N SER A 182 -46.49 -23.13 12.76
CA SER A 182 -45.35 -23.80 12.11
C SER A 182 -45.09 -23.27 10.71
N SER A 183 -46.13 -22.98 9.91
CA SER A 183 -45.98 -22.38 8.58
C SER A 183 -45.42 -20.96 8.67
N LEU A 184 -45.92 -20.14 9.60
CA LEU A 184 -45.43 -18.78 9.80
C LEU A 184 -43.94 -18.77 10.22
N GLN A 185 -43.55 -19.68 11.11
CA GLN A 185 -42.14 -19.84 11.52
C GLN A 185 -41.26 -20.27 10.35
N ALA A 186 -41.74 -21.17 9.48
CA ALA A 186 -41.01 -21.58 8.29
C ALA A 186 -40.87 -20.45 7.25
N GLU A 187 -41.90 -19.60 7.08
CA GLU A 187 -41.83 -18.40 6.23
C GLU A 187 -40.79 -17.40 6.76
N GLN A 188 -40.79 -17.13 8.07
CA GLN A 188 -39.79 -16.26 8.69
C GLN A 188 -38.37 -16.81 8.53
N ALA A 189 -38.18 -18.13 8.69
CA ALA A 189 -36.89 -18.78 8.49
C ALA A 189 -36.41 -18.67 7.02
N LEU A 190 -37.33 -18.74 6.06
CA LEU A 190 -37.03 -18.57 4.64
C LEU A 190 -36.61 -17.13 4.33
N ASP A 191 -37.35 -16.15 4.85
CA ASP A 191 -37.01 -14.73 4.68
C ASP A 191 -35.65 -14.39 5.31
N GLN A 192 -35.37 -14.94 6.49
CA GLN A 192 -34.07 -14.78 7.14
C GLN A 192 -32.94 -15.40 6.30
N ALA A 193 -33.15 -16.59 5.73
CA ALA A 193 -32.16 -17.22 4.87
C ALA A 193 -31.89 -16.41 3.59
N HIS A 194 -32.91 -15.79 2.99
CA HIS A 194 -32.73 -14.87 1.85
C HIS A 194 -31.97 -13.60 2.25
N ALA A 195 -32.23 -13.05 3.43
CA ALA A 195 -31.50 -11.91 3.97
C ALA A 195 -30.02 -12.25 4.21
N ASP A 196 -29.74 -13.45 4.75
CA ASP A 196 -28.37 -13.93 4.97
C ASP A 196 -27.58 -14.06 3.65
N ILE A 197 -28.21 -14.55 2.57
CA ILE A 197 -27.58 -14.60 1.23
C ILE A 197 -27.28 -13.20 0.71
N SER A 198 -28.26 -12.30 0.79
CA SER A 198 -28.09 -10.92 0.34
C SER A 198 -26.97 -10.20 1.12
N ALA A 199 -26.84 -10.48 2.42
CA ALA A 199 -25.79 -9.94 3.26
C ALA A 199 -24.40 -10.51 2.93
N LEU A 200 -24.31 -11.79 2.52
CA LEU A 200 -23.08 -12.38 2.02
C LEU A 200 -22.66 -11.76 0.67
N ASP A 201 -23.59 -11.61 -0.26
CA ASP A 201 -23.32 -11.04 -1.59
C ASP A 201 -22.92 -9.55 -1.52
N ALA A 202 -23.47 -8.80 -0.56
CA ALA A 202 -23.12 -7.40 -0.33
C ALA A 202 -21.73 -7.19 0.29
N ARG A 203 -21.10 -8.25 0.83
CA ARG A 203 -19.83 -8.14 1.54
C ARG A 203 -18.67 -8.12 0.54
N LYS A 204 -18.00 -6.97 0.41
CA LYS A 204 -16.75 -6.88 -0.37
C LYS A 204 -15.62 -7.62 0.34
N ASP A 205 -14.81 -8.33 -0.43
CA ASP A 205 -13.65 -9.05 0.07
C ASP A 205 -12.67 -8.18 0.84
N SER A 206 -11.99 -8.81 1.81
CA SER A 206 -10.99 -8.19 2.66
C SER A 206 -9.89 -7.54 1.81
N TYR A 207 -9.54 -6.30 2.13
CA TYR A 207 -8.41 -5.60 1.51
C TYR A 207 -7.10 -6.32 1.83
N PHE A 208 -6.23 -6.49 0.82
CA PHE A 208 -4.90 -7.05 1.02
C PHE A 208 -4.06 -6.14 1.93
N PRO A 209 -3.61 -6.62 3.12
CA PRO A 209 -2.99 -5.76 4.13
C PRO A 209 -1.55 -5.33 3.78
N GLY A 210 -1.02 -5.75 2.63
CA GLY A 210 0.38 -5.54 2.24
C GLY A 210 1.27 -6.72 2.63
N LEU A 211 2.57 -6.57 2.38
CA LEU A 211 3.56 -7.62 2.64
C LEU A 211 3.64 -7.96 4.13
N ALA A 212 3.62 -9.26 4.44
CA ALA A 212 3.87 -9.77 5.77
C ALA A 212 5.23 -9.31 6.32
N ILE A 213 5.33 -9.15 7.64
CA ILE A 213 6.56 -8.72 8.33
C ILE A 213 7.71 -9.69 8.01
N GLY A 214 7.45 -11.00 8.02
CA GLY A 214 8.45 -12.02 7.70
C GLY A 214 9.01 -11.86 6.28
N SER A 215 8.16 -11.51 5.32
CA SER A 215 8.53 -11.27 3.94
C SER A 215 9.35 -10.00 3.76
N ARG A 216 8.94 -8.90 4.41
CA ARG A 216 9.73 -7.66 4.45
C ARG A 216 11.11 -7.90 5.05
N ARG A 217 11.21 -8.66 6.15
CA ARG A 217 12.49 -9.07 6.75
C ARG A 217 13.34 -9.88 5.77
N ALA A 218 12.76 -10.87 5.10
CA ALA A 218 13.48 -11.70 4.14
C ALA A 218 14.03 -10.87 2.96
N ILE A 219 13.25 -9.93 2.44
CA ILE A 219 13.67 -9.00 1.38
C ILE A 219 14.78 -8.07 1.88
N ASN A 220 14.65 -7.53 3.09
CA ASN A 220 15.69 -6.67 3.70
C ASN A 220 17.02 -7.42 3.89
N LEU A 221 16.99 -8.69 4.32
CA LEU A 221 18.19 -9.51 4.41
C LEU A 221 18.80 -9.79 3.02
N ALA A 222 17.97 -9.97 1.98
CA ALA A 222 18.45 -10.10 0.61
C ALA A 222 19.10 -8.81 0.09
N ALA A 223 18.55 -7.64 0.44
CA ALA A 223 19.13 -6.34 0.13
C ALA A 223 20.51 -6.16 0.79
N ILE A 224 20.62 -6.48 2.09
CA ILE A 224 21.88 -6.43 2.84
C ILE A 224 22.90 -7.37 2.19
N ALA A 225 22.53 -8.63 1.91
CA ALA A 225 23.40 -9.58 1.23
C ALA A 225 23.86 -9.09 -0.15
N TYR A 226 22.99 -8.41 -0.91
CA TYR A 226 23.38 -7.84 -2.19
C TYR A 226 24.35 -6.66 -2.02
N ALA A 227 24.12 -5.78 -1.05
CA ALA A 227 25.05 -4.70 -0.71
C ALA A 227 26.45 -5.25 -0.36
N GLU A 228 26.53 -6.33 0.43
CA GLU A 228 27.79 -7.02 0.75
C GLU A 228 28.50 -7.52 -0.53
N VAL A 229 27.76 -8.10 -1.48
CA VAL A 229 28.31 -8.56 -2.77
C VAL A 229 28.88 -7.39 -3.58
N LEU A 230 28.20 -6.24 -3.61
CA LEU A 230 28.71 -5.05 -4.30
C LEU A 230 30.00 -4.53 -3.66
N CYS A 231 30.08 -4.50 -2.33
CA CYS A 231 31.31 -4.14 -1.61
C CYS A 231 32.45 -5.10 -1.94
N LEU A 232 32.18 -6.41 -1.97
CA LEU A 232 33.16 -7.44 -2.31
C LEU A 232 33.73 -7.31 -3.72
N ARG A 233 32.90 -6.88 -4.68
CA ARG A 233 33.35 -6.62 -6.05
C ARG A 233 34.34 -5.46 -6.14
N LEU A 234 34.33 -4.54 -5.17
CA LEU A 234 35.22 -3.38 -5.10
C LEU A 234 36.32 -3.53 -4.05
N ILE A 235 36.42 -4.65 -3.32
CA ILE A 235 37.29 -4.77 -2.15
C ILE A 235 38.79 -4.55 -2.44
N ARG A 236 39.21 -4.76 -3.70
CA ARG A 236 40.60 -4.57 -4.14
C ARG A 236 40.91 -3.15 -4.60
N THR A 237 39.96 -2.23 -4.51
CA THR A 237 40.13 -0.84 -4.93
C THR A 237 39.77 0.11 -3.80
N PRO A 238 40.35 1.33 -3.76
CA PRO A 238 39.95 2.36 -2.80
C PRO A 238 38.59 2.99 -3.14
N LEU A 239 37.98 2.62 -4.27
CA LEU A 239 36.81 3.30 -4.85
C LEU A 239 35.60 3.32 -3.91
N LEU A 240 35.37 2.27 -3.13
CA LEU A 240 34.24 2.25 -2.19
C LEU A 240 34.37 3.34 -1.11
N GLN A 241 35.57 3.50 -0.55
CA GLN A 241 35.83 4.53 0.46
C GLN A 241 35.80 5.93 -0.15
N MET A 242 36.38 6.08 -1.35
CA MET A 242 36.37 7.36 -2.08
C MET A 242 34.96 7.78 -2.49
N ALA A 243 34.13 6.84 -2.97
CA ALA A 243 32.73 7.10 -3.33
C ALA A 243 31.90 7.51 -2.11
N ARG A 244 32.08 6.80 -0.98
CA ARG A 244 31.43 7.18 0.28
C ARG A 244 31.84 8.58 0.74
N ALA A 245 33.13 8.88 0.72
CA ALA A 245 33.63 10.21 1.07
C ALA A 245 33.07 11.31 0.16
N ALA A 246 32.95 11.04 -1.14
CA ALA A 246 32.37 11.98 -2.11
C ALA A 246 30.88 12.22 -1.89
N VAL A 247 30.12 11.21 -1.48
CA VAL A 247 28.67 11.35 -1.17
C VAL A 247 28.42 12.06 0.15
N ALA A 248 29.27 11.83 1.15
CA ALA A 248 29.20 12.51 2.44
C ALA A 248 29.46 14.02 2.35
N ARG A 249 30.15 14.48 1.30
CA ARG A 249 30.43 15.90 1.06
C ARG A 249 29.34 16.54 0.21
N ARG A 250 28.98 17.78 0.56
CA ARG A 250 28.00 18.59 -0.18
C ARG A 250 28.64 19.33 -1.36
N GLU A 251 29.91 19.69 -1.23
CA GLU A 251 30.66 20.48 -2.20
C GLU A 251 31.80 19.65 -2.80
N VAL A 252 32.19 20.04 -4.01
CA VAL A 252 33.27 19.43 -4.76
C VAL A 252 34.62 19.76 -4.10
N ILE A 253 35.54 18.79 -4.13
CA ILE A 253 36.86 18.91 -3.51
C ILE A 253 37.96 18.76 -4.55
N ASP A 254 39.08 19.45 -4.33
CA ASP A 254 40.23 19.44 -5.26
C ASP A 254 41.36 18.51 -4.78
N GLU A 255 41.01 17.50 -3.97
CA GLU A 255 41.96 16.60 -3.30
C GLU A 255 42.23 15.30 -4.10
N TYR A 256 41.80 15.22 -5.36
CA TYR A 256 41.93 14.01 -6.19
C TYR A 256 43.26 13.92 -6.97
N GLY A 257 44.13 14.91 -6.79
CA GLY A 257 45.47 14.96 -7.41
C GLY A 257 45.49 15.70 -8.75
N SER A 258 46.52 15.41 -9.54
CA SER A 258 46.77 15.98 -10.85
C SER A 258 45.69 15.59 -11.89
N PRO A 259 45.59 16.31 -13.01
CA PRO A 259 44.69 15.93 -14.11
C PRO A 259 44.83 14.48 -14.59
N ALA A 260 46.06 13.96 -14.65
CA ALA A 260 46.33 12.59 -15.07
C ALA A 260 45.82 11.56 -14.04
N GLU A 261 45.99 11.82 -12.76
CA GLU A 261 45.47 10.97 -11.67
C GLU A 261 43.94 10.99 -11.65
N CYS A 262 43.32 12.15 -11.86
CA CYS A 262 41.87 12.27 -11.98
C CYS A 262 41.32 11.48 -13.18
N GLN A 263 42.00 11.52 -14.34
CA GLN A 263 41.61 10.73 -15.51
C GLN A 263 41.71 9.22 -15.25
N ALA A 264 42.79 8.77 -14.64
CA ALA A 264 42.95 7.38 -14.26
C ALA A 264 41.85 6.93 -13.29
N LEU A 265 41.54 7.75 -12.28
CA LEU A 265 40.46 7.49 -11.34
C LEU A 265 39.08 7.40 -12.02
N MET A 266 38.79 8.29 -12.98
CA MET A 266 37.54 8.22 -13.75
C MET A 266 37.44 6.93 -14.58
N ALA A 267 38.56 6.47 -15.16
CA ALA A 267 38.61 5.20 -15.89
C ALA A 267 38.40 3.99 -14.95
N ASP A 268 39.00 4.01 -13.76
CA ASP A 268 38.83 2.98 -12.73
C ASP A 268 37.37 2.93 -12.25
N VAL A 269 36.73 4.09 -12.06
CA VAL A 269 35.31 4.18 -11.73
C VAL A 269 34.46 3.56 -12.83
N GLU A 270 34.70 3.89 -14.10
CA GLU A 270 33.92 3.33 -15.21
C GLU A 270 34.09 1.80 -15.32
N HIS A 271 35.29 1.28 -15.05
CA HIS A 271 35.50 -0.15 -14.93
C HIS A 271 34.71 -0.76 -13.76
N ALA A 272 34.75 -0.14 -12.58
CA ALA A 272 34.01 -0.58 -11.40
C ALA A 272 32.50 -0.61 -11.65
N ARG A 273 31.93 0.40 -12.31
CA ARG A 273 30.50 0.43 -12.70
C ARG A 273 30.11 -0.78 -13.54
N LYS A 274 30.94 -1.14 -14.52
CA LYS A 274 30.74 -2.35 -15.33
C LYS A 274 30.76 -3.62 -14.48
N VAL A 275 31.70 -3.73 -13.54
CA VAL A 275 31.80 -4.87 -12.61
C VAL A 275 30.58 -4.96 -11.69
N LEU A 276 30.08 -3.84 -11.15
CA LEU A 276 28.86 -3.82 -10.33
C LEU A 276 27.62 -4.24 -11.14
N GLY A 277 27.54 -3.82 -12.41
CA GLY A 277 26.43 -4.14 -13.31
C GLY A 277 26.31 -5.62 -13.71
N VAL A 278 27.32 -6.45 -13.47
CA VAL A 278 27.29 -7.88 -13.83
C VAL A 278 26.22 -8.64 -13.02
N ARG A 279 25.17 -9.12 -13.69
CA ARG A 279 24.09 -9.90 -13.06
C ARG A 279 24.32 -11.42 -13.09
N THR A 280 25.22 -11.90 -13.94
CA THR A 280 25.50 -13.33 -14.06
C THR A 280 26.08 -13.88 -12.75
N GLY A 281 25.52 -15.00 -12.27
CA GLY A 281 25.94 -15.62 -11.01
C GLY A 281 25.56 -14.84 -9.73
N LEU A 282 24.82 -13.73 -9.83
CA LEU A 282 24.48 -12.90 -8.67
C LEU A 282 23.72 -13.70 -7.60
N ALA A 283 22.72 -14.49 -7.99
CA ALA A 283 21.97 -15.34 -7.07
C ALA A 283 22.86 -16.32 -6.29
N LYS A 284 23.91 -16.87 -6.93
CA LYS A 284 24.87 -17.78 -6.28
C LYS A 284 25.76 -17.05 -5.26
N GLN A 285 26.00 -15.75 -5.46
CA GLN A 285 26.77 -14.91 -4.52
C GLN A 285 25.91 -14.42 -3.35
N VAL A 286 24.64 -14.08 -3.62
CA VAL A 286 23.70 -13.51 -2.63
C VAL A 286 23.13 -14.59 -1.70
N ALA A 287 22.70 -15.75 -2.24
CA ALA A 287 22.05 -16.80 -1.46
C ALA A 287 22.80 -17.26 -0.20
N PRO A 288 24.12 -17.60 -0.24
CA PRO A 288 24.84 -18.03 0.96
C PRO A 288 24.89 -16.93 2.04
N ARG A 289 24.98 -15.66 1.63
CA ARG A 289 24.97 -14.51 2.55
C ARG A 289 23.61 -14.32 3.19
N VAL A 290 22.53 -14.47 2.43
CA VAL A 290 21.17 -14.46 2.99
C VAL A 290 21.00 -15.55 4.05
N GLU A 291 21.45 -16.78 3.77
CA GLU A 291 21.37 -17.89 4.73
C GLU A 291 22.22 -17.65 5.99
N ARG A 292 23.38 -17.01 5.86
CA ARG A 292 24.17 -16.56 7.00
C ARG A 292 23.42 -15.50 7.81
N LEU A 293 22.93 -14.45 7.15
CA LEU A 293 22.24 -13.35 7.78
C LEU A 293 20.97 -13.80 8.50
N LYS A 294 20.22 -14.78 7.96
CA LYS A 294 19.07 -15.40 8.63
C LYS A 294 19.42 -16.01 10.00
N LYS A 295 20.64 -16.51 10.17
CA LYS A 295 21.10 -17.13 11.43
C LYS A 295 21.54 -16.11 12.47
N THR A 296 22.04 -14.95 12.04
CA THR A 296 22.65 -13.96 12.94
C THR A 296 21.77 -12.75 13.19
N ALA A 297 20.88 -12.39 12.27
CA ALA A 297 20.06 -11.19 12.33
C ALA A 297 19.16 -11.15 13.57
N LYS A 298 19.21 -10.03 14.27
CA LYS A 298 18.36 -9.70 15.44
C LYS A 298 17.57 -8.44 15.15
N TYR A 299 16.37 -8.36 15.71
CA TYR A 299 15.44 -7.23 15.56
C TYR A 299 15.12 -6.68 16.95
N ARG A 300 14.90 -5.37 17.12
CA ARG A 300 14.59 -4.81 18.45
C ARG A 300 13.18 -5.16 18.89
N SER A 301 12.27 -5.43 17.96
CA SER A 301 10.88 -5.82 18.25
C SER A 301 10.29 -6.80 17.23
N SER A 302 9.08 -7.28 17.51
CA SER A 302 8.30 -8.15 16.61
C SER A 302 7.79 -7.45 15.36
N VAL A 303 7.66 -6.11 15.37
CA VAL A 303 7.16 -5.31 14.25
C VAL A 303 8.27 -4.72 13.38
N GLU A 304 9.50 -4.70 13.87
CA GLU A 304 10.63 -4.12 13.15
C GLU A 304 11.12 -5.05 12.04
N VAL A 305 11.39 -4.47 10.86
CA VAL A 305 11.78 -5.22 9.66
C VAL A 305 13.24 -5.01 9.27
N VAL A 306 13.90 -4.01 9.86
CA VAL A 306 15.33 -3.73 9.68
C VAL A 306 16.09 -4.36 10.84
N PRO A 307 17.11 -5.20 10.59
CA PRO A 307 17.88 -5.82 11.67
C PRO A 307 18.80 -4.80 12.35
N VAL A 308 19.16 -5.11 13.60
CA VAL A 308 20.17 -4.39 14.38
C VAL A 308 21.54 -4.55 13.71
N ALA A 309 22.25 -3.46 13.46
CA ALA A 309 23.45 -3.44 12.62
C ALA A 309 24.56 -4.39 13.12
N GLU A 310 24.71 -4.52 14.43
CA GLU A 310 25.69 -5.40 15.08
C GLU A 310 25.40 -6.89 14.84
N SER A 311 24.18 -7.25 14.44
CA SER A 311 23.76 -8.63 14.22
C SER A 311 23.98 -9.13 12.79
N VAL A 312 24.35 -8.23 11.88
CA VAL A 312 24.49 -8.49 10.43
C VAL A 312 25.88 -8.15 9.90
N THR A 313 26.91 -8.31 10.73
CA THR A 313 28.30 -8.13 10.33
C THR A 313 28.73 -9.12 9.26
N ILE A 314 29.57 -8.70 8.31
CA ILE A 314 30.18 -9.59 7.32
C ILE A 314 31.13 -10.57 8.03
N ALA A 315 31.08 -11.85 7.66
CA ALA A 315 31.99 -12.85 8.21
C ALA A 315 33.36 -12.78 7.52
N GLU A 316 34.44 -13.02 8.28
CA GLU A 316 35.83 -12.93 7.77
C GLU A 316 36.13 -13.94 6.63
N GLY A 317 35.32 -14.99 6.49
CA GLY A 317 35.40 -15.98 5.41
C GLY A 317 34.56 -15.68 4.16
N ASP A 318 33.78 -14.59 4.13
CA ASP A 318 32.93 -14.21 2.98
C ASP A 318 33.75 -13.59 1.83
N ALA A 319 34.86 -14.20 1.43
CA ALA A 319 35.52 -13.85 0.19
C ALA A 319 34.71 -14.40 -0.99
N LEU A 320 34.52 -13.61 -2.06
CA LEU A 320 34.28 -14.21 -3.37
C LEU A 320 35.51 -15.10 -3.69
N GLU A 321 35.40 -16.15 -4.52
CA GLU A 321 36.50 -17.08 -4.88
C GLU A 321 37.82 -16.41 -5.37
N LEU A 322 37.78 -15.09 -5.55
CA LEU A 322 38.89 -14.17 -5.61
C LEU A 322 39.67 -14.12 -4.27
N LYS A 323 40.60 -15.07 -4.06
CA LYS A 323 41.58 -15.04 -2.95
C LYS A 323 42.11 -13.62 -2.72
N ALA A 324 42.00 -13.10 -1.50
CA ALA A 324 42.60 -11.83 -1.14
C ALA A 324 44.12 -11.92 -1.37
N VAL A 325 44.69 -10.99 -2.14
CA VAL A 325 46.13 -10.87 -2.33
C VAL A 325 46.56 -9.60 -1.60
N GLY A 326 47.38 -9.76 -0.56
CA GLY A 326 48.02 -8.66 0.17
C GLY A 326 47.65 -8.56 1.65
N ALA A 327 48.60 -8.08 2.47
CA ALA A 327 48.49 -7.92 3.92
C ALA A 327 47.53 -6.79 4.38
N ASN A 328 46.94 -6.05 3.44
CA ASN A 328 45.97 -4.98 3.67
C ASN A 328 44.59 -5.37 3.10
N ALA A 329 44.08 -6.55 3.44
CA ALA A 329 42.68 -6.86 3.20
C ALA A 329 41.84 -5.99 4.15
N THR A 330 41.50 -4.79 3.70
CA THR A 330 40.61 -3.88 4.43
C THR A 330 39.37 -4.65 4.83
N ARG A 331 39.13 -4.80 6.14
CA ARG A 331 37.95 -5.48 6.68
C ARG A 331 36.72 -4.88 5.99
N LEU A 332 35.87 -5.73 5.41
CA LEU A 332 34.67 -5.25 4.72
C LEU A 332 33.80 -4.43 5.68
N PRO A 333 33.27 -3.27 5.23
CA PRO A 333 32.48 -2.40 6.08
C PRO A 333 31.18 -3.08 6.50
N ASN A 334 30.68 -2.77 7.68
CA ASN A 334 29.34 -3.21 8.06
C ASN A 334 28.33 -2.37 7.27
N VAL A 335 27.75 -2.98 6.22
CA VAL A 335 26.90 -2.27 5.26
C VAL A 335 25.67 -1.60 5.89
N VAL A 336 25.18 -2.12 7.03
CA VAL A 336 24.05 -1.52 7.76
C VAL A 336 24.54 -0.43 8.71
N ALA A 337 25.61 -0.68 9.48
CA ALA A 337 26.10 0.31 10.43
C ALA A 337 26.64 1.57 9.76
N GLU A 338 27.23 1.40 8.57
CA GLU A 338 27.88 2.47 7.81
C GLU A 338 26.98 3.08 6.73
N ASP A 339 25.73 2.64 6.65
CA ASP A 339 24.72 3.02 5.63
C ASP A 339 25.27 2.94 4.19
N ILE A 340 25.96 1.83 3.90
CA ILE A 340 26.63 1.66 2.62
C ILE A 340 25.59 1.55 1.50
N TRP A 341 25.75 2.36 0.45
CA TRP A 341 24.80 2.55 -0.65
C TRP A 341 23.46 3.18 -0.24
N ASP A 342 23.42 3.97 0.85
CA ASP A 342 22.21 4.58 1.43
C ASP A 342 21.12 3.53 1.72
N LEU A 343 21.54 2.39 2.28
CA LEU A 343 20.73 1.21 2.48
C LEU A 343 19.45 1.50 3.28
N PHE A 344 19.49 2.37 4.28
CA PHE A 344 18.28 2.75 5.03
C PHE A 344 17.20 3.39 4.16
N GLY A 345 17.58 4.05 3.05
CA GLY A 345 16.67 4.59 2.06
C GLY A 345 16.08 3.54 1.11
N VAL A 346 16.67 2.34 1.06
CA VAL A 346 16.30 1.24 0.15
C VAL A 346 15.52 0.14 0.86
N LEU A 347 15.79 -0.11 2.14
CA LEU A 347 15.12 -1.14 2.92
C LEU A 347 13.62 -0.87 3.09
N LEU A 348 12.83 -1.95 3.07
CA LEU A 348 11.40 -1.90 3.33
C LEU A 348 11.15 -1.56 4.80
N LYS A 349 10.08 -0.78 5.04
CA LYS A 349 9.62 -0.35 6.36
C LYS A 349 8.45 -1.18 6.86
#